data_AF-A0A5E4JY88-F1
#
_entry.id   AF-A0A5E4JY88-F1
#
_cell.length_a   1.000
_cell.length_b   1.000
_cell.length_c   1.000
_cell.angle_alpha   90.00
_cell.angle_beta   90.00
_cell.angle_gamma   90.00
#
_symmetry.space_group_name_H-M   'P 1'
#
loop_
_entity.id
_entity.type
_entity.pdbx_description
1 polymer ?
#
loop_
_entity_poly.entity_id
_entity_poly.type
_entity_poly.pdbx_seq_one_letter_code
_entity_poly.pdbx_strand_id
1 'polypeptide(L)'
;MESETDRFISNDYVTYSSMAKLIQNLEREKEVENICKVNGFNLDLLKPVLITMMRGYNNKDVAQKLGVHRVTIQRYTSALKKLKESEFNKIKNYVFNIKNEEDN
;
A
#
# COMPACT_ATOMS: atom_id res chain seq x y z
N MET A 1 -15.03 41.64 14.16
CA MET A 1 -13.74 40.91 14.09
C MET A 1 -14.08 39.45 13.86
N GLU A 2 -13.69 38.87 12.73
CA GLU A 2 -13.79 37.41 12.54
C GLU A 2 -12.88 36.71 13.54
N SER A 3 -13.39 35.62 14.14
CA SER A 3 -12.65 34.82 15.12
C SER A 3 -11.48 34.10 14.44
N GLU A 4 -10.43 33.75 15.19
CA GLU A 4 -9.31 32.97 14.65
C GLU A 4 -9.79 31.63 14.07
N THR A 5 -10.83 31.05 14.64
CA THR A 5 -11.54 29.87 14.12
C THR A 5 -12.14 30.11 12.73
N ASP A 6 -12.79 31.25 12.52
CA ASP A 6 -13.38 31.60 11.21
C ASP A 6 -12.29 31.87 10.16
N ARG A 7 -11.11 32.36 10.56
CA ARG A 7 -9.95 32.51 9.67
C ARG A 7 -9.27 31.19 9.32
N PHE A 8 -9.24 30.25 10.26
CA PHE A 8 -8.75 28.89 9.99
C PHE A 8 -9.67 28.20 8.98
N ILE A 9 -10.98 28.31 9.17
CA ILE A 9 -12.00 27.70 8.30
C ILE A 9 -12.13 28.43 6.96
N SER A 10 -11.94 29.75 6.87
CA SER A 10 -12.01 30.45 5.57
C SER A 10 -10.81 30.23 4.66
N ASN A 11 -9.71 29.66 5.18
CA ASN A 11 -8.58 29.17 4.39
C ASN A 11 -8.86 27.78 3.74
N ASP A 12 -10.07 27.22 3.91
CA ASP A 12 -10.39 25.80 3.74
C ASP A 12 -10.53 25.25 2.30
N TYR A 13 -10.32 26.03 1.25
CA TYR A 13 -10.27 25.41 -0.10
C TYR A 13 -9.10 24.42 -0.24
N VAL A 14 -8.05 24.58 0.58
CA VAL A 14 -6.90 23.65 0.65
C VAL A 14 -7.13 22.49 1.64
N THR A 15 -7.99 22.65 2.66
CA THR A 15 -8.23 21.64 3.71
C THR A 15 -9.28 20.60 3.32
N TYR A 16 -10.36 20.97 2.62
CA TYR A 16 -11.35 19.96 2.18
C TYR A 16 -10.78 19.02 1.11
N SER A 17 -9.96 19.55 0.19
CA SER A 17 -9.30 18.74 -0.84
C SER A 17 -8.26 17.78 -0.23
N SER A 18 -7.50 18.23 0.76
CA SER A 18 -6.51 17.39 1.46
C SER A 18 -7.18 16.37 2.38
N MET A 19 -8.26 16.75 3.07
CA MET A 19 -9.04 15.83 3.91
C MET A 19 -9.75 14.76 3.09
N ALA A 20 -10.32 15.12 1.93
CA ALA A 20 -10.93 14.14 1.02
C ALA A 20 -9.89 13.14 0.48
N LYS A 21 -8.68 13.61 0.14
CA LYS A 21 -7.57 12.72 -0.24
C LYS A 21 -7.16 11.80 0.90
N LEU A 22 -7.08 12.32 2.14
CA LEU A 22 -6.76 11.54 3.33
C LEU A 22 -7.78 10.41 3.55
N ILE A 23 -9.07 10.72 3.47
CA ILE A 23 -10.16 9.74 3.60
C ILE A 23 -10.05 8.66 2.51
N GLN A 24 -9.83 9.06 1.26
CA GLN A 24 -9.67 8.11 0.15
C GLN A 24 -8.43 7.21 0.32
N ASN A 25 -7.34 7.72 0.92
CA ASN A 25 -6.15 6.92 1.19
C ASN A 25 -6.43 5.91 2.32
N LEU A 26 -7.10 6.32 3.39
CA LEU A 26 -7.51 5.44 4.49
C LEU A 26 -8.45 4.31 4.02
N GLU A 27 -9.42 4.63 3.16
CA GLU A 27 -10.31 3.62 2.57
C GLU A 27 -9.53 2.61 1.72
N ARG A 28 -8.59 3.08 0.91
CA ARG A 28 -7.70 2.21 0.11
C ARG A 28 -6.83 1.31 0.97
N GLU A 29 -6.25 1.85 2.03
CA GLU A 29 -5.45 1.08 2.99
C GLU A 29 -6.28 -0.03 3.62
N LYS A 30 -7.48 0.29 4.11
CA LYS A 30 -8.41 -0.69 4.69
C LYS A 30 -8.84 -1.78 3.71
N GLU A 31 -9.05 -1.43 2.44
CA GLU A 31 -9.32 -2.44 1.41
C GLU A 31 -8.14 -3.40 1.21
N VAL A 32 -6.91 -2.87 1.15
CA VAL A 32 -5.69 -3.67 0.99
C VAL A 32 -5.44 -4.54 2.21
N GLU A 33 -5.62 -4.03 3.42
CA GLU A 33 -5.54 -4.81 4.66
C GLU A 33 -6.51 -6.00 4.65
N ASN A 34 -7.75 -5.78 4.20
CA ASN A 34 -8.74 -6.85 4.10
C ASN A 34 -8.31 -7.92 3.09
N ILE A 35 -7.84 -7.53 1.90
CA ILE A 35 -7.31 -8.49 0.92
C ILE A 35 -6.13 -9.26 1.51
N CYS A 36 -5.23 -8.58 2.23
CA CYS A 36 -4.08 -9.20 2.88
C CYS A 36 -4.49 -10.23 3.92
N LYS A 37 -5.44 -9.87 4.79
CA LYS A 37 -5.96 -10.75 5.84
C LYS A 37 -6.61 -12.01 5.28
N VAL A 38 -7.45 -11.88 4.25
CA VAL A 38 -8.13 -13.02 3.61
C VAL A 38 -7.14 -13.98 2.95
N ASN A 39 -6.05 -13.46 2.40
CA ASN A 39 -5.05 -14.25 1.67
C ASN A 39 -3.83 -14.66 2.52
N GLY A 40 -3.82 -14.31 3.81
CA GLY A 40 -2.73 -14.65 4.73
C GLY A 40 -1.42 -13.90 4.46
N PHE A 41 -1.50 -12.71 3.85
CA PHE A 41 -0.35 -11.82 3.70
C PHE A 41 -0.12 -11.02 4.99
N ASN A 42 1.14 -10.91 5.39
CA ASN A 42 1.59 -9.87 6.31
C ASN A 42 1.93 -8.65 5.44
N LEU A 43 1.23 -7.53 5.65
CA LEU A 43 1.37 -6.33 4.84
C LEU A 43 2.79 -5.75 4.87
N ASP A 44 3.42 -5.72 6.05
CA ASP A 44 4.78 -5.20 6.27
C ASP A 44 5.82 -6.00 5.48
N LEU A 45 5.60 -7.31 5.33
CA LEU A 45 6.45 -8.17 4.52
C LEU A 45 6.05 -8.13 3.03
N LEU A 46 4.77 -7.97 2.72
CA LEU A 46 4.27 -7.97 1.35
C LEU A 46 4.81 -6.78 0.55
N LYS A 47 4.88 -5.58 1.16
CA LYS A 47 5.44 -4.36 0.53
C LYS A 47 6.87 -4.59 0.00
N PRO A 48 7.88 -4.95 0.83
CA PRO A 48 9.24 -5.18 0.35
C PRO A 48 9.36 -6.40 -0.58
N VAL A 49 8.54 -7.44 -0.40
CA VAL A 49 8.49 -8.58 -1.34
C VAL A 49 8.07 -8.12 -2.73
N LEU A 50 6.97 -7.39 -2.84
CA LEU A 50 6.48 -6.89 -4.13
C LEU A 50 7.48 -5.92 -4.76
N ILE A 51 7.99 -4.93 -4.01
CA ILE A 51 9.00 -3.98 -4.52
C ILE A 51 10.22 -4.73 -5.07
N THR A 52 10.71 -5.75 -4.36
CA THR A 52 11.88 -6.52 -4.79
C THR A 52 11.55 -7.36 -6.03
N MET A 53 10.39 -8.02 -6.08
CA MET A 53 9.96 -8.76 -7.28
C MET A 53 9.81 -7.83 -8.50
N MET A 54 9.28 -6.62 -8.32
CA MET A 54 9.12 -5.64 -9.39
C MET A 54 10.43 -5.11 -9.95
N ARG A 55 11.52 -5.17 -9.16
CA ARG A 55 12.89 -4.90 -9.63
C ARG A 55 13.49 -6.06 -10.45
N GLY A 56 12.72 -7.12 -10.71
CA GLY A 56 13.11 -8.25 -11.55
C GLY A 56 13.75 -9.42 -10.80
N TYR A 57 13.82 -9.37 -9.46
CA TYR A 57 14.38 -10.45 -8.67
C TYR A 57 13.44 -11.67 -8.62
N ASN A 58 14.00 -12.86 -8.77
CA ASN A 58 13.24 -14.11 -8.64
C ASN A 58 12.97 -14.46 -7.17
N ASN A 59 12.12 -15.46 -6.92
CA ASN A 59 11.73 -15.84 -5.55
C ASN A 59 12.90 -16.20 -4.62
N LYS A 60 13.98 -16.78 -5.17
CA LYS A 60 15.17 -17.15 -4.38
C LYS A 60 15.91 -15.89 -3.95
N ASP A 61 16.12 -14.97 -4.89
CA ASP A 61 16.84 -13.72 -4.64
C ASP A 61 16.06 -12.80 -3.69
N VAL A 62 14.73 -12.75 -3.83
CA VAL A 62 13.83 -12.02 -2.91
C VAL A 62 13.95 -12.58 -1.50
N ALA A 63 13.88 -13.91 -1.34
CA ALA A 63 14.03 -14.57 -0.04
C ALA A 63 15.37 -14.23 0.62
N GLN A 64 16.46 -14.30 -0.15
CA GLN A 64 17.80 -14.00 0.34
C GLN A 64 17.96 -12.52 0.73
N LYS A 65 17.48 -11.58 -0.10
CA LYS A 65 17.59 -10.14 0.17
C LYS A 65 16.80 -9.68 1.37
N LEU A 66 15.63 -10.28 1.59
CA LEU A 66 14.74 -9.89 2.69
C LEU A 66 15.00 -10.69 3.97
N GLY A 67 15.92 -11.66 3.95
CA GLY A 67 16.19 -12.52 5.11
C GLY A 67 15.00 -13.40 5.49
N VAL A 68 14.18 -13.79 4.50
CA VAL A 68 12.92 -14.51 4.71
C VAL A 68 13.02 -15.91 4.12
N HIS A 69 12.39 -16.90 4.76
CA HIS A 69 12.37 -18.26 4.23
C HIS A 69 11.76 -18.33 2.83
N ARG A 70 12.42 -19.06 1.93
CA ARG A 70 11.95 -19.28 0.55
C ARG A 70 10.51 -19.81 0.48
N VAL A 71 10.11 -20.64 1.44
CA VAL A 71 8.74 -21.18 1.55
C VAL A 71 7.72 -20.05 1.73
N THR A 72 8.04 -19.01 2.50
CA THR A 72 7.18 -17.84 2.69
C THR A 72 6.97 -17.10 1.37
N ILE A 73 8.06 -16.83 0.63
CA ILE A 73 7.98 -16.19 -0.69
C ILE A 73 7.19 -17.05 -1.68
N GLN A 74 7.38 -18.38 -1.64
CA GLN A 74 6.62 -19.29 -2.49
C GLN A 74 5.12 -19.28 -2.16
N ARG A 75 4.75 -19.25 -0.88
CA ARG A 75 3.35 -19.11 -0.46
C ARG A 75 2.77 -17.78 -0.93
N TYR A 76 3.51 -16.68 -0.77
CA TYR A 76 3.05 -15.36 -1.18
C TYR A 76 2.83 -15.27 -2.68
N THR A 77 3.82 -15.72 -3.47
CA THR A 77 3.68 -15.75 -4.93
C THR A 77 2.57 -16.66 -5.42
N SER A 78 2.33 -17.79 -4.75
CA SER A 78 1.21 -18.68 -5.07
C SER A 78 -0.14 -18.04 -4.76
N ALA A 79 -0.26 -17.32 -3.64
CA ALA A 79 -1.47 -16.61 -3.27
C ALA A 79 -1.72 -15.40 -4.20
N LEU A 80 -0.69 -14.62 -4.53
CA LEU A 80 -0.77 -13.50 -5.47
C LEU A 80 -1.30 -13.94 -6.85
N LYS A 81 -0.87 -15.11 -7.35
CA LYS A 81 -1.35 -15.68 -8.62
C LYS A 81 -2.83 -16.10 -8.61
N LYS A 82 -3.42 -16.29 -7.42
CA LYS A 82 -4.83 -16.68 -7.25
C LYS A 82 -5.76 -15.48 -7.04
N LEU A 83 -5.20 -14.30 -6.81
CA LEU A 83 -5.99 -13.08 -6.67
C LEU A 83 -6.72 -12.76 -7.96
N LYS A 84 -7.88 -12.12 -7.83
CA LYS A 84 -8.49 -11.46 -8.99
C LYS A 84 -7.58 -10.32 -9.44
N GLU A 85 -7.56 -10.05 -10.73
CA GLU A 85 -6.75 -8.97 -11.29
C GLU A 85 -7.05 -7.61 -10.63
N SER A 86 -8.31 -7.35 -10.29
CA SER A 86 -8.73 -6.15 -9.55
C SER A 86 -8.10 -6.05 -8.16
N GLU A 87 -8.00 -7.16 -7.41
CA GLU A 87 -7.39 -7.21 -6.09
C GLU A 87 -5.87 -7.04 -6.18
N PHE A 88 -5.24 -7.70 -7.16
CA PHE A 88 -3.82 -7.53 -7.42
C PHE A 88 -3.47 -6.08 -7.76
N ASN A 89 -4.27 -5.43 -8.62
CA ASN A 89 -4.08 -4.03 -8.98
C ASN A 89 -4.23 -3.08 -7.78
N LYS A 90 -5.17 -3.34 -6.86
CA LYS A 90 -5.30 -2.56 -5.62
C LYS A 90 -4.04 -2.63 -4.77
N ILE A 91 -3.52 -3.84 -4.51
CA ILE A 91 -2.29 -4.04 -3.74
C ILE A 91 -1.10 -3.37 -4.43
N LYS A 92 -0.95 -3.60 -5.73
CA LYS A 92 0.13 -3.03 -6.55
C LYS A 92 0.11 -1.49 -6.45
N ASN A 93 -1.03 -0.86 -6.70
CA ASN A 93 -1.17 0.59 -6.68
C ASN A 93 -0.93 1.17 -5.29
N TYR A 94 -1.37 0.50 -4.23
CA TYR A 94 -1.09 0.90 -2.85
C TYR A 94 0.42 0.93 -2.57
N VAL A 95 1.14 -0.13 -2.94
CA VAL A 95 2.61 -0.20 -2.79
C VAL A 95 3.31 0.89 -3.61
N PHE A 96 2.80 1.23 -4.79
CA PHE A 96 3.37 2.30 -5.63
C PHE A 96 3.11 3.71 -5.13
N ASN A 97 1.88 4.01 -4.70
CA ASN A 97 1.51 5.34 -4.25
C ASN A 97 2.35 5.77 -3.06
N ILE A 98 2.62 4.87 -2.12
CA ILE A 98 3.49 5.16 -0.98
C ILE A 98 4.90 5.53 -1.42
N LYS A 99 5.45 4.90 -2.47
CA LYS A 99 6.78 5.22 -2.95
C LYS A 99 6.88 6.65 -3.49
N ASN A 100 5.85 7.13 -4.18
CA ASN A 100 5.82 8.50 -4.70
C ASN A 100 5.63 9.57 -3.60
N GLU A 101 5.11 9.18 -2.43
CA GLU A 101 5.00 10.06 -1.26
C GLU A 101 6.29 10.09 -0.43
N GLU A 102 7.11 9.04 -0.44
CA GLU A 102 8.43 9.00 0.23
C GLU A 102 9.55 9.68 -0.61
N ASP A 103 9.36 9.85 -1.92
CA ASP A 103 10.31 10.48 -2.86
C ASP A 103 10.02 12.00 -3.11
N ASN A 104 9.01 12.60 -2.45
CA ASN A 104 8.66 14.03 -2.48
C ASN A 104 8.88 14.71 -1.11
#